data_AF-A0A1A8D771-F1
#
_entry.id   AF-A0A1A8D771-F1
#
_cell.length_a   1.000
_cell.length_b   1.000
_cell.length_c   1.000
_cell.angle_alpha   90.00
_cell.angle_beta   90.00
_cell.angle_gamma   90.00
#
_symmetry.space_group_name_H-M   'P 1'
#
loop_
_entity.id
_entity.type
_entity.pdbx_description
1 polymer ?
#
loop_
_entity_poly.entity_id
_entity_poly.type
_entity_poly.pdbx_seq_one_letter_code
_entity_poly.pdbx_strand_id
1 'polypeptide(L)' 'LNTPVYLGATAGMRILQISDPQQSDQILEEVGQKIQSYPFNYQGAAILSGQEEGAYGWVTVNYVLENFIKYSFM' A
#
# COMPACT_ATOMS: atom_id res chain seq x y z
N LEU A 1 12.39 -14.30 11.02
CA LEU A 1 11.28 -14.08 10.08
C LEU A 1 11.32 -12.61 9.69
N ASN A 2 11.85 -12.28 8.51
CA ASN A 2 12.06 -10.89 8.09
C ASN A 2 11.20 -10.50 6.88
N THR A 3 10.21 -11.31 6.52
CA THR A 3 9.32 -11.02 5.39
C THR A 3 8.43 -9.84 5.76
N PRO A 4 8.58 -8.68 5.09
CA PRO A 4 7.80 -7.50 5.42
C PRO A 4 6.35 -7.63 4.90
N VAL A 5 5.39 -7.10 5.65
CA VAL A 5 3.98 -7.03 5.25
C VAL A 5 3.46 -5.61 5.42
N TYR A 6 2.84 -5.12 4.35
CA TYR A 6 2.19 -3.81 4.27
C TYR A 6 0.74 -4.01 3.83
N LEU A 7 -0.15 -3.12 4.28
CA LEU A 7 -1.51 -3.02 3.74
C LEU A 7 -1.77 -1.58 3.27
N GLY A 8 -2.12 -1.44 1.99
CA GLY A 8 -2.53 -0.17 1.40
C GLY A 8 -4.00 -0.24 1.00
N ALA A 9 -4.86 0.51 1.70
CA ALA A 9 -6.25 0.69 1.30
C ALA A 9 -6.39 1.87 0.33
N THR A 10 -7.38 1.83 -0.56
CA THR A 10 -7.53 2.81 -1.64
C THR A 10 -8.87 3.56 -1.54
N ALA A 11 -9.55 3.81 -2.67
CA ALA A 11 -10.70 4.72 -2.77
C ALA A 11 -11.81 4.47 -1.74
N GLY A 12 -12.13 3.20 -1.45
CA GLY A 12 -13.17 2.86 -0.47
C GLY A 12 -12.87 3.41 0.93
N MET A 13 -11.64 3.25 1.41
CA MET A 13 -11.23 3.81 2.71
C MET A 13 -11.07 5.32 2.66
N ARG A 14 -10.69 5.92 1.52
CA ARG A 14 -10.71 7.39 1.38
C ARG A 14 -12.11 7.96 1.55
N ILE A 15 -13.12 7.31 0.96
CA ILE A 15 -14.52 7.72 1.13
C ILE A 15 -14.92 7.58 2.60
N LEU A 16 -14.60 6.44 3.23
CA LEU A 16 -14.90 6.22 4.64
C LEU A 16 -14.22 7.22 5.56
N GLN A 17 -12.95 7.55 5.34
CA GLN A 17 -12.22 8.54 6.13
C GLN A 17 -12.89 9.93 6.08
N ILE A 18 -13.54 10.28 4.97
CA ILE A 18 -14.27 11.55 4.82
C ILE A 18 -15.62 11.48 5.53
N SER A 19 -16.35 10.36 5.41
CA SER A 19 -17.71 10.23 5.97
C SER A 19 -17.75 9.87 7.45
N ASP A 20 -16.80 9.05 7.91
CA ASP A 20 -16.65 8.55 9.27
C ASP A 20 -15.17 8.26 9.59
N PRO A 21 -14.40 9.30 9.98
CA PRO A 21 -12.99 9.17 10.31
C PRO A 21 -12.72 8.17 11.44
N GLN A 22 -13.61 8.13 12.44
CA GLN A 22 -13.43 7.26 13.61
C GLN A 22 -13.56 5.79 13.22
N GLN A 23 -14.57 5.45 12.42
CA GLN A 23 -14.72 4.08 11.92
C GLN A 23 -13.56 3.69 10.99
N SER A 24 -13.08 4.63 10.17
CA SER A 24 -11.90 4.40 9.32
C SER A 24 -10.66 4.06 10.15
N ASP A 25 -10.38 4.83 11.20
CA ASP A 25 -9.24 4.61 12.11
C ASP A 25 -9.37 3.27 12.84
N GLN A 26 -10.57 2.93 13.34
CA GLN A 26 -10.84 1.64 13.99
C GLN A 26 -10.57 0.45 13.07
N ILE A 27 -10.98 0.53 11.80
CA ILE A 27 -10.74 -0.54 10.83
C ILE A 27 -9.22 -0.72 10.59
N LEU A 28 -8.47 0.38 10.43
CA LEU A 28 -7.02 0.29 10.24
C LEU A 28 -6.31 -0.29 11.46
N GLU A 29 -6.74 0.06 12.67
CA GLU A 29 -6.22 -0.50 13.90
C GLU A 29 -6.47 -2.01 14.00
N GLU A 30 -7.72 -2.46 13.81
CA GLU A 30 -8.10 -3.88 13.86
C GLU A 30 -7.34 -4.72 12.82
N VAL A 31 -7.20 -4.20 11.60
CA VAL A 31 -6.43 -4.84 10.54
C VAL A 31 -4.94 -4.92 10.92
N GLY A 32 -4.38 -3.83 11.46
CA GLY A 32 -3.00 -3.79 11.95
C GLY A 32 -2.74 -4.84 13.04
N GLN A 33 -3.61 -4.89 14.06
CA GLN A 33 -3.54 -5.90 15.13
C GLN A 33 -3.65 -7.33 14.57
N LYS A 34 -4.56 -7.56 13.61
CA LYS A 34 -4.71 -8.87 12.98
C LYS A 34 -3.46 -9.28 12.22
N ILE A 35 -2.83 -8.38 11.46
CA ILE A 35 -1.59 -8.67 10.73
C ILE A 35 -0.45 -8.99 11.70
N GLN A 36 -0.33 -8.25 12.80
CA GLN A 36 0.68 -8.49 13.85
C GLN A 36 0.53 -9.84 14.56
N SER A 37 -0.65 -10.48 14.49
CA SER A 37 -0.84 -11.83 15.02
C SER A 37 -0.17 -12.94 14.19
N TYR A 38 0.30 -12.62 12.98
CA TYR A 38 1.01 -13.55 12.09
C TYR A 38 2.55 -13.40 12.21
N PRO A 39 3.33 -14.41 11.80
CA PRO A 39 4.80 -14.41 11.93
C PRO A 39 5.51 -13.57 10.85
N PHE A 40 4.99 -12.39 10.52
CA PHE A 40 5.56 -11.46 9.54
C PHE A 40 6.08 -10.17 10.19
N ASN A 41 6.98 -9.49 9.50
CA ASN A 41 7.45 -8.17 9.93
C ASN A 41 6.42 -7.10 9.49
N TYR A 42 5.53 -6.70 10.40
CA TYR A 42 4.52 -5.68 10.12
C TYR A 42 5.17 -4.32 9.86
N GLN A 43 4.77 -3.66 8.78
CA GLN A 43 5.32 -2.37 8.37
C GLN A 43 4.27 -1.24 8.31
N GLY A 44 2.98 -1.57 8.42
CA GLY A 44 1.91 -0.58 8.47
C GLY A 44 0.67 -0.97 7.66
N ALA A 45 -0.46 -0.41 8.09
CA ALA A 45 -1.71 -0.36 7.36
C ALA A 45 -2.08 1.12 7.17
N ALA A 46 -2.26 1.55 5.92
CA ALA A 46 -2.48 2.95 5.59
C ALA A 46 -3.46 3.12 4.42
N ILE A 47 -4.05 4.31 4.32
CA ILE A 47 -4.88 4.71 3.18
C ILE A 47 -3.98 5.45 2.18
N LEU A 48 -3.82 4.89 0.99
CA LEU A 48 -3.04 5.50 -0.08
C LEU A 48 -3.80 6.69 -0.68
N SER A 49 -3.07 7.75 -1.01
CA SER A 49 -3.55 8.82 -1.87
C SER A 49 -3.82 8.29 -3.29
N GLY A 50 -4.61 9.04 -4.07
CA GLY A 50 -4.85 8.69 -5.48
C GLY A 50 -3.57 8.76 -6.32
N GLN A 51 -2.66 9.68 -5.97
CA GLN A 51 -1.36 9.82 -6.62
C GLN A 51 -0.46 8.61 -6.34
N GLU A 52 -0.37 8.15 -5.10
CA GLU A 52 0.42 6.95 -4.74
C GLU A 52 -0.13 5.70 -5.43
N GLU A 53 -1.45 5.49 -5.39
CA GLU A 53 -2.11 4.37 -6.07
C GLU A 53 -1.80 4.35 -7.57
N GLY A 54 -1.91 5.50 -8.24
CA GLY A 54 -1.60 5.63 -9.67
C GLY A 54 -0.10 5.47 -9.97
N ALA A 55 0.76 6.13 -9.19
CA ALA A 55 2.21 6.11 -9.39
C ALA A 55 2.79 4.70 -9.16
N TYR A 56 2.37 3.99 -8.11
CA TYR A 56 2.82 2.62 -7.87
C TYR A 56 2.36 1.67 -8.98
N GLY A 57 1.14 1.84 -9.50
CA GLY A 57 0.69 1.10 -10.68
C GLY A 57 1.56 1.37 -11.91
N TRP A 58 1.83 2.65 -12.20
CA TRP A 58 2.68 3.05 -13.32
C TRP A 58 4.11 2.53 -13.20
N VAL A 59 4.71 2.62 -12.00
CA VAL A 59 6.04 2.07 -11.71
C VAL A 59 6.04 0.56 -11.90
N THR A 60 5.02 -0.14 -11.40
CA THR A 60 4.91 -1.61 -11.53
C THR A 60 4.93 -2.04 -12.99
N VAL A 61 4.11 -1.41 -13.85
CA VAL A 61 4.05 -1.74 -15.28
C VAL A 61 5.40 -1.47 -15.96
N ASN A 62 6.00 -0.30 -15.73
CA ASN A 62 7.27 0.06 -16.38
C ASN A 62 8.46 -0.76 -15.85
N TYR A 63 8.43 -1.16 -14.59
CA TYR A 63 9.45 -2.02 -14.00
C TYR A 63 9.39 -3.43 -14.60
N VAL A 64 8.21 -4.05 -14.65
CA VAL A 64 8.03 -5.40 -15.21
C VAL A 64 8.36 -5.45 -16.70
N LEU A 65 8.09 -4.38 -17.45
CA LEU A 65 8.41 -4.26 -18.87
C LEU A 65 9.85 -3.78 -19.14
N GLU A 66 10.68 -3.62 -18.11
CA GLU A 66 12.06 -3.13 -18.22
C GLU A 66 12.21 -1.74 -18.88
N ASN A 67 11.14 -0.94 -18.91
CA ASN A 67 11.13 0.39 -19.54
C ASN A 67 12.05 1.41 -18.84
N PHE A 68 12.53 1.10 -17.64
CA PHE A 68 13.49 1.92 -16.91
C PHE A 68 14.96 1.64 -17.27
N ILE A 69 15.24 0.56 -18.01
CA ILE A 69 16.59 0.24 -18.45
C ILE A 69 16.87 0.99 -19.76
N LYS A 70 17.82 1.93 -19.72
CA LYS A 70 18.44 2.44 -20.95
C LYS A 70 19.56 1.48 -21.36
N TYR A 71 19.40 0.80 -22.48
CA TYR A 71 20.55 0.20 -23.17
C TYR A 71 21.41 1.32 -23.75
N SER A 72 22.48 1.68 -23.04
CA SER A 72 23.58 2.48 -23.56
C SER A 72 24.48 1.55 -24.37
N PHE A 73 24.25 1.45 -25.68
CA PHE A 73 25.25 0.87 -26.57
C PHE A 73 26.37 1.91 -26.75
N MET A 74 27.57 1.56 -26.25
CA MET A 74 28.83 2.04 -26.83
C MET A 74 28.96 1.50 -28.26
#